data_AF-A0A1X1EJH2-F1
#
_entry.id   AF-A0A1X1EJH2-F1
#
_cell.length_a   1.000
_cell.length_b   1.000
_cell.length_c   1.000
_cell.angle_alpha   90.00
_cell.angle_beta   90.00
_cell.angle_gamma   90.00
#
_symmetry.space_group_name_H-M   'P 1'
#
loop_
_entity.id
_entity.type
_entity.pdbx_description
1 polymer ?
#
loop_
_entity_poly.entity_id
_entity_poly.type
_entity_poly.pdbx_seq_one_letter_code
_entity_poly.pdbx_strand_id
1 'polypeptide(L)'
;MDLSNGHSVHDVYNAAFSHAYIINKPAAEILLDKLFPVWCVADQWQTFKEFGFIRLFGVHPEYISTNSVYESISTIGNRSDREIQEAKETAWKTIYSSRSLKIKLIKAFNLLFHRPFQKIIKQ
;
A
#
# COMPACT_ATOMS: atom_id res chain seq x y z
N MET A 1 -12.92 11.26 -7.31
CA MET A 1 -13.94 10.98 -8.35
C MET A 1 -15.16 10.46 -7.64
N ASP A 2 -16.27 11.18 -7.72
CA ASP A 2 -17.50 10.76 -7.04
C ASP A 2 -18.19 9.65 -7.83
N LEU A 3 -18.73 8.67 -7.10
CA LEU A 3 -19.52 7.56 -7.60
C LEU A 3 -21.00 7.84 -7.32
N SER A 4 -21.89 7.30 -8.15
CA SER A 4 -23.33 7.60 -8.10
C SER A 4 -24.05 7.14 -6.82
N ASN A 5 -23.40 6.34 -5.97
CA ASN A 5 -23.96 5.73 -4.77
C ASN A 5 -23.39 6.33 -3.46
N GLY A 6 -22.96 7.59 -3.49
CA GLY A 6 -22.43 8.28 -2.31
C GLY A 6 -21.02 7.84 -1.90
N HIS A 7 -20.35 7.05 -2.75
CA HIS A 7 -18.95 6.69 -2.58
C HIS A 7 -18.05 7.59 -3.45
N SER A 8 -16.77 7.62 -3.16
CA SER A 8 -15.81 8.45 -3.86
C SER A 8 -14.44 7.78 -3.93
N VAL A 9 -13.75 7.92 -5.06
CA VAL A 9 -12.43 7.36 -5.31
C VAL A 9 -11.37 8.44 -5.10
N HIS A 10 -10.36 8.13 -4.29
CA HIS A 10 -9.26 9.03 -3.91
C HIS A 10 -7.90 8.41 -4.15
N ASP A 11 -6.88 9.23 -4.39
CA ASP A 11 -5.49 8.78 -4.38
C ASP A 11 -5.10 8.32 -2.98
N VAL A 12 -4.59 7.09 -2.88
CA VAL A 12 -4.21 6.51 -1.58
C VAL A 12 -2.86 7.04 -1.15
N TYR A 13 -2.77 7.74 -0.02
CA TYR A 13 -1.48 8.18 0.51
C TYR A 13 -0.67 7.03 1.11
N ASN A 14 -1.28 6.27 2.01
CA ASN A 14 -0.74 5.08 2.65
C ASN A 14 -1.83 4.00 2.67
N ALA A 15 -1.46 2.76 2.34
CA ALA A 15 -2.35 1.62 2.47
C ALA A 15 -1.57 0.42 3.01
N ALA A 16 -2.12 -0.18 4.05
CA ALA A 16 -1.73 -1.48 4.56
C ALA A 16 -2.97 -2.35 4.54
N PHE A 17 -2.83 -3.58 4.05
CA PHE A 17 -3.93 -4.54 3.89
C PHE A 17 -5.02 -4.06 2.93
N SER A 18 -5.86 -4.99 2.50
CA SER A 18 -7.10 -4.70 1.78
C SER A 18 -8.01 -5.91 1.89
N HIS A 19 -9.26 -5.70 2.27
CA HIS A 19 -10.26 -6.78 2.32
C HIS A 19 -10.80 -7.12 0.94
N ALA A 20 -10.86 -6.13 0.04
CA ALA A 20 -11.17 -6.33 -1.35
C ALA A 20 -10.53 -5.24 -2.21
N TYR A 21 -10.12 -5.64 -3.41
CA TYR A 21 -9.55 -4.75 -4.41
C TYR A 21 -9.99 -5.19 -5.80
N ILE A 22 -9.93 -4.24 -6.73
CA ILE A 22 -10.09 -4.50 -8.16
C ILE A 22 -8.78 -4.06 -8.82
N ILE A 23 -8.24 -4.93 -9.67
CA ILE A 23 -7.05 -4.63 -10.46
C ILE A 23 -7.39 -4.79 -11.94
N ASN A 24 -6.96 -3.82 -12.75
CA ASN A 24 -7.10 -3.94 -14.19
C ASN A 24 -6.01 -4.85 -14.77
N LYS A 25 -6.23 -5.35 -15.99
CA LYS A 25 -5.29 -6.26 -16.66
C LYS A 25 -3.85 -5.71 -16.75
N PRO A 26 -3.62 -4.44 -17.20
CA PRO A 26 -2.26 -3.92 -17.29
C PRO A 26 -1.52 -3.87 -15.95
N ALA A 27 -2.21 -3.46 -14.87
CA ALA A 27 -1.60 -3.44 -13.54
C ALA A 27 -1.29 -4.86 -13.05
N ALA A 28 -2.16 -5.84 -13.33
CA ALA A 28 -1.94 -7.23 -12.96
C ALA A 28 -0.71 -7.83 -13.69
N GLU A 29 -0.55 -7.55 -14.98
CA GLU A 29 0.62 -8.00 -15.76
C GLU A 29 1.92 -7.39 -15.23
N ILE A 30 1.90 -6.09 -14.89
CA ILE A 30 3.06 -5.42 -14.28
C ILE A 30 3.40 -6.04 -12.92
N LEU A 31 2.40 -6.28 -12.06
CA LEU A 31 2.65 -6.90 -10.77
C LEU A 31 3.16 -8.34 -10.93
N LEU A 32 2.64 -9.11 -11.89
CA LEU A 32 3.14 -10.46 -12.16
C LEU A 32 4.63 -10.44 -12.55
N ASP A 33 5.04 -9.53 -13.43
CA ASP A 33 6.45 -9.36 -13.82
C ASP A 33 7.33 -8.88 -12.65
N LYS A 34 6.84 -7.92 -11.85
CA LYS A 34 7.65 -7.27 -10.80
C LYS A 34 7.70 -8.04 -9.48
N LEU A 35 6.72 -8.90 -9.21
CA LEU A 35 6.63 -9.67 -7.97
C LEU A 35 7.16 -11.10 -8.09
N PHE A 36 7.63 -11.52 -9.28
CA PHE A 36 8.27 -12.81 -9.49
C PHE A 36 9.79 -12.67 -9.76
N PRO A 37 10.65 -13.50 -9.14
CA PRO A 37 10.32 -14.50 -8.11
C PRO A 37 9.79 -13.84 -6.82
N VAL A 38 8.96 -14.56 -6.05
CA VAL A 38 8.26 -14.02 -4.88
C VAL A 38 9.25 -13.46 -3.85
N TRP A 39 9.13 -12.16 -3.55
CA TRP A 39 10.03 -11.46 -2.61
C TRP A 39 9.29 -10.65 -1.53
N CYS A 40 7.97 -10.51 -1.61
CA CYS A 40 7.14 -9.89 -0.58
C CYS A 40 5.71 -10.46 -0.57
N VAL A 41 4.92 -10.08 0.43
CA VAL A 41 3.51 -10.45 0.55
C VAL A 41 2.68 -9.74 -0.53
N ALA A 42 1.65 -10.40 -1.04
CA ALA A 42 0.85 -9.93 -2.17
C ALA A 42 0.06 -8.64 -1.92
N ASP A 43 -0.13 -8.21 -0.67
CA ASP A 43 -0.93 -7.05 -0.28
C ASP A 43 -0.08 -5.84 0.18
N GLN A 44 1.19 -5.78 -0.24
CA GLN A 44 2.09 -4.66 0.02
C GLN A 44 1.81 -3.46 -0.92
N TRP A 45 0.54 -3.02 -0.95
CA TRP A 45 0.05 -1.99 -1.88
C TRP A 45 0.83 -0.68 -1.81
N GLN A 46 1.19 -0.24 -0.60
CA GLN A 46 2.05 0.94 -0.43
C GLN A 46 3.40 0.75 -1.13
N THR A 47 4.04 -0.41 -0.96
CA THR A 47 5.32 -0.71 -1.62
C THR A 47 5.17 -0.70 -3.13
N PHE A 48 4.12 -1.32 -3.68
CA PHE A 48 3.93 -1.36 -5.14
C PHE A 48 3.72 0.04 -5.73
N LYS A 49 2.96 0.89 -5.03
CA LYS A 49 2.82 2.32 -5.37
C LYS A 49 4.16 3.04 -5.27
N GLU A 50 4.88 2.86 -4.17
CA GLU A 50 6.15 3.56 -3.93
C GLU A 50 7.25 3.16 -4.91
N PHE A 51 7.23 1.94 -5.44
CA PHE A 51 8.15 1.50 -6.49
C PHE A 51 7.70 1.95 -7.89
N GLY A 52 6.49 2.54 -8.00
CA GLY A 52 5.93 3.03 -9.24
C GLY A 52 5.38 1.93 -10.14
N PHE A 53 5.09 0.75 -9.62
CA PHE A 53 4.53 -0.36 -10.40
C PHE A 53 3.08 -0.11 -10.78
N ILE A 54 2.31 0.48 -9.87
CA ILE A 54 0.88 0.73 -10.04
C ILE A 54 0.49 2.13 -9.56
N ARG A 55 -0.66 2.59 -10.05
CA ARG A 55 -1.41 3.69 -9.42
C ARG A 55 -2.44 3.08 -8.48
N LEU A 56 -2.50 3.59 -7.25
CA LEU A 56 -3.33 3.03 -6.19
C LEU A 56 -4.37 4.05 -5.75
N PHE A 57 -5.63 3.63 -5.81
CA PHE A 57 -6.78 4.40 -5.40
C PHE A 57 -7.60 3.64 -4.36
N GLY A 58 -8.31 4.39 -3.52
CA GLY A 58 -9.15 3.87 -2.43
C GLY A 58 -10.55 4.41 -2.57
N VAL A 59 -11.53 3.61 -2.18
CA VAL A 59 -12.95 4.03 -2.17
C VAL A 59 -13.33 4.43 -0.75
N HIS A 60 -13.98 5.59 -0.62
CA HIS A 60 -14.51 6.12 0.62
C HIS A 60 -15.99 6.52 0.49
N PRO A 61 -16.89 6.07 1.40
CA PRO A 61 -16.64 5.03 2.39
C PRO A 61 -16.28 3.68 1.74
N GLU A 62 -15.73 2.74 2.51
CA GLU A 62 -15.36 1.41 2.01
C GLU A 62 -16.58 0.53 1.75
N TYR A 63 -16.51 -0.33 0.73
CA TYR A 63 -17.57 -1.31 0.44
C TYR A 63 -17.51 -2.54 1.35
N ILE A 64 -16.31 -2.92 1.79
CA ILE A 64 -16.09 -4.09 2.63
C ILE A 64 -15.30 -3.65 3.85
N SER A 65 -15.95 -3.78 5.01
CA SER A 65 -15.38 -3.50 6.32
C SER A 65 -15.28 -4.79 7.13
N THR A 66 -14.34 -4.82 8.06
CA THR A 66 -14.19 -5.93 9.01
C THR A 66 -15.28 -5.88 10.06
N ASN A 67 -15.65 -7.06 10.56
CA ASN A 67 -16.41 -7.12 11.79
C ASN A 67 -15.46 -6.81 12.96
N SER A 68 -15.73 -5.73 13.67
CA SER A 68 -14.87 -5.23 14.76
C SER A 68 -14.60 -6.25 15.86
N VAL A 69 -15.56 -7.14 16.15
CA VAL A 69 -15.40 -8.20 17.16
C VAL A 69 -14.32 -9.18 16.73
N TYR A 70 -14.39 -9.69 15.50
CA TYR A 70 -13.43 -10.67 15.00
C TYR A 70 -12.06 -10.06 14.70
N GLU A 71 -12.01 -8.80 14.32
CA GLU A 71 -10.75 -8.09 14.12
C GLU A 71 -9.93 -7.99 15.42
N SER A 72 -10.59 -7.68 16.54
CA SER A 72 -9.92 -7.52 17.84
C SER A 72 -9.28 -8.80 18.40
N ILE A 73 -9.73 -9.98 17.95
CA ILE A 73 -9.19 -11.28 18.35
C ILE A 73 -8.24 -11.87 17.30
N SER A 74 -8.01 -11.17 16.19
CA SER A 74 -7.16 -11.63 15.11
C SER A 74 -5.70 -11.71 15.54
N THR A 75 -5.06 -12.84 15.26
CA THR A 75 -3.63 -13.04 15.51
C THR A 75 -2.73 -12.48 14.41
N ILE A 76 -3.30 -12.04 13.28
CA ILE A 76 -2.56 -11.50 12.12
C ILE A 76 -1.73 -10.26 12.50
N GLY A 77 -2.20 -9.49 13.49
CA GLY A 77 -1.53 -8.29 13.99
C GLY A 77 -0.43 -8.55 15.02
N ASN A 78 -0.37 -9.75 15.62
CA ASN A 78 0.59 -10.04 16.70
C ASN A 78 1.99 -10.31 16.09
N ARG A 79 2.82 -9.26 16.05
CA ARG A 79 4.16 -9.28 15.45
C ARG A 79 5.24 -8.90 16.48
N SER A 80 5.07 -9.26 17.75
CA SER A 80 5.92 -8.79 18.85
C SER A 80 7.31 -9.43 18.94
N ASP A 81 7.61 -10.44 18.11
CA ASP A 81 8.91 -11.09 18.09
C ASP A 81 9.99 -10.13 17.55
N ARG A 82 10.98 -9.83 18.41
CA ARG A 82 12.04 -8.86 18.10
C ARG A 82 12.99 -9.34 17.02
N GLU A 83 13.37 -10.62 17.02
CA GLU A 83 14.31 -11.16 16.03
C GLU A 83 13.67 -11.14 14.63
N ILE A 84 12.38 -11.50 14.56
CA ILE A 84 11.60 -11.42 13.31
C ILE A 84 11.48 -9.96 12.83
N GLN A 85 11.26 -9.00 13.74
CA GLN A 85 11.21 -7.58 13.39
C GLN A 85 12.54 -7.07 12.82
N GLU A 86 13.67 -7.37 13.47
CA GLU A 86 15.00 -6.95 13.03
C GLU A 86 15.36 -7.55 11.65
N ALA A 87 15.06 -8.83 11.45
CA ALA A 87 15.25 -9.51 10.16
C ALA A 87 14.38 -8.86 9.07
N LYS A 88 13.11 -8.58 9.38
CA LYS A 88 12.18 -7.90 8.46
C LYS A 88 12.66 -6.49 8.10
N GLU A 89 13.12 -5.70 9.08
CA GLU A 89 13.67 -4.38 8.83
C GLU A 89 14.89 -4.42 7.91
N THR A 90 15.79 -5.37 8.14
CA THR A 90 17.00 -5.55 7.32
C THR A 90 16.63 -5.92 5.89
N ALA A 91 15.69 -6.86 5.71
CA ALA A 91 15.18 -7.23 4.39
C ALA A 91 14.56 -6.03 3.67
N TRP A 92 13.72 -5.25 4.35
CA TRP A 92 13.08 -4.07 3.76
C TRP A 92 14.09 -2.97 3.40
N LYS A 93 15.12 -2.73 4.22
CA LYS A 93 16.19 -1.77 3.89
C LYS A 93 16.89 -2.17 2.59
N THR A 94 17.18 -3.46 2.43
CA THR A 94 17.80 -4.00 1.21
C THR A 94 16.87 -3.86 0.00
N ILE A 95 15.59 -4.19 0.14
CA ILE A 95 14.59 -4.03 -0.93
C ILE A 95 14.45 -2.56 -1.33
N TYR A 96 14.38 -1.64 -0.36
CA TYR A 96 14.17 -0.22 -0.63
C TYR A 96 15.41 0.50 -1.17
N SER A 97 16.60 -0.06 -0.96
CA SER A 97 17.86 0.50 -1.50
C SER A 97 17.95 0.31 -3.02
N SER A 98 17.41 -0.79 -3.55
CA SER A 98 17.41 -1.14 -4.99
C SER A 98 16.47 -0.29 -5.85
N ARG A 99 15.63 0.55 -5.23
CA ARG A 99 14.72 1.45 -5.95
C ARG A 99 15.47 2.40 -6.89
N SER A 100 14.87 2.64 -8.06
CA SER A 100 15.40 3.58 -9.05
C SER A 100 15.52 5.01 -8.50
N LEU A 101 16.52 5.75 -8.99
CA LEU A 101 16.75 7.14 -8.57
C LEU A 101 15.55 8.04 -8.86
N LYS A 102 14.88 7.84 -10.00
CA LYS A 102 13.66 8.55 -10.37
C LYS A 102 12.59 8.47 -9.28
N ILE A 103 12.37 7.26 -8.76
CA ILE A 103 11.38 7.02 -7.70
C ILE A 103 11.79 7.71 -6.39
N LYS A 104 13.08 7.67 -6.04
CA LYS A 104 13.61 8.37 -4.86
C LYS A 104 13.37 9.88 -4.97
N LEU A 105 13.61 10.48 -6.13
CA LEU A 105 13.37 11.90 -6.39
C LEU A 105 11.88 12.26 -6.35
N ILE A 106 11.02 11.48 -6.99
CA ILE A 106 9.56 11.69 -6.96
C ILE A 106 9.03 11.63 -5.53
N LYS A 107 9.52 10.68 -4.73
CA LYS A 107 9.15 10.57 -3.31
C LYS A 107 9.59 11.80 -2.51
N ALA A 108 10.84 12.24 -2.70
CA ALA A 108 11.36 13.45 -2.04
C ALA A 108 10.53 14.69 -2.40
N PHE A 109 10.24 14.89 -3.68
CA PHE A 109 9.40 16.00 -4.15
C PHE A 109 7.99 15.93 -3.55
N ASN A 110 7.36 14.75 -3.55
CA ASN A 110 6.05 14.57 -2.93
C ASN A 110 6.05 14.94 -1.44
N LEU A 111 7.07 14.51 -0.69
CA LEU A 111 7.17 14.79 0.74
C LEU A 111 7.38 16.28 1.04
N LEU A 112 8.15 16.98 0.21
CA LEU A 112 8.48 18.39 0.41
C LEU A 112 7.37 19.33 -0.07
N PHE A 113 6.75 19.04 -1.20
CA PHE A 113 5.91 20.01 -1.91
C PHE A 113 4.45 19.61 -2.07
N HIS A 114 4.10 18.32 -1.95
CA HIS A 114 2.71 17.88 -2.05
C HIS A 114 2.11 17.56 -0.68
N ARG A 115 2.82 16.79 0.14
CA ARG A 115 2.33 16.31 1.44
C ARG A 115 1.85 17.43 2.37
N PRO A 116 2.57 18.55 2.57
CA PRO A 116 2.15 19.56 3.54
C PRO A 116 0.80 20.22 3.22
N PHE A 117 0.38 20.16 1.95
CA PHE A 117 -0.81 20.85 1.46
C PHE A 117 -2.00 19.90 1.24
N GLN A 118 -1.87 18.62 1.58
CA GLN A 118 -2.94 17.63 1.40
C GLN A 118 -3.66 17.33 2.70
N LYS A 119 -5.00 17.34 2.64
CA LYS A 119 -5.85 16.82 3.72
C LYS A 119 -5.91 15.30 3.63
N ILE A 120 -5.39 14.61 4.65
CA ILE A 120 -5.44 13.15 4.73
C ILE A 120 -6.71 12.74 5.49
N ILE A 121 -7.56 11.98 4.82
CA ILE A 121 -8.72 11.31 5.43
C ILE A 121 -8.23 9.94 5.93
N LYS A 122 -8.50 9.62 7.19
CA LYS A 122 -8.19 8.30 7.77
C LYS A 122 -9.45 7.43 7.66
N GLN A 123 -9.25 6.18 7.25
CA GLN A 123 -10.21 5.09 7.41
C GLN A 123 -9.81 4.29 8.66
#